data_AF-A0A959KU70-F1
#
_entry.id   AF-A0A959KU70-F1
#
_cell.length_a   1.000
_cell.length_b   1.000
_cell.length_c   1.000
_cell.angle_alpha   90.00
_cell.angle_beta   90.00
_cell.angle_gamma   90.00
#
_symmetry.space_group_name_H-M   'P 1'
#
loop_
_entity.id
_entity.type
_entity.pdbx_description
1 polymer ?
#
loop_
_entity_poly.entity_id
_entity_poly.type
_entity_poly.pdbx_seq_one_letter_code
_entity_poly.pdbx_strand_id
1 'polypeptide(L)'
;GVYESFDMAQTWDFKANLPIAEAYKVTADNAKPFYNVYIGTQDNNSLGGPSRTVNSGGISNADWYFTWAGDGFETQVDWKDPNIVYSQSQFGG
;
A
#
# COMPACT_ATOMS: atom_id res chain seq x y z
N GLY A 1 -9.96 3.60 -7.92
CA GLY A 1 -10.98 4.14 -6.97
C GLY A 1 -12.42 3.84 -7.42
N VAL A 2 -13.45 3.97 -6.56
CA VAL A 2 -14.85 3.63 -6.94
C VAL A 2 -15.69 4.90 -7.12
N TYR A 3 -16.31 5.00 -8.29
CA TYR A 3 -17.25 6.05 -8.67
C TYR A 3 -18.55 5.42 -9.16
N GLU A 4 -19.68 6.00 -8.79
CA GLU A 4 -21.01 5.51 -9.14
C GLU A 4 -21.82 6.61 -9.84
N SER A 5 -22.65 6.23 -10.82
CA SER A 5 -23.55 7.13 -11.54
C SER A 5 -24.92 6.47 -11.74
N PHE A 6 -25.98 7.28 -11.63
CA PHE A 6 -27.37 6.87 -11.87
C PHE A 6 -28.05 7.68 -12.99
N ASP A 7 -27.31 8.53 -13.69
CA ASP A 7 -27.83 9.48 -14.67
C ASP A 7 -27.11 9.41 -16.03
N MET A 8 -26.64 8.22 -16.40
CA MET A 8 -25.88 7.95 -17.63
C MET A 8 -24.53 8.69 -17.66
N ALA A 9 -23.79 8.65 -16.55
CA ALA A 9 -22.46 9.24 -16.41
C ALA A 9 -22.40 10.78 -16.53
N GLN A 10 -23.52 11.47 -16.32
CA GLN A 10 -23.54 12.94 -16.25
C GLN A 10 -22.96 13.44 -14.93
N THR A 11 -23.26 12.73 -13.83
CA THR A 11 -22.66 12.96 -12.52
C THR A 11 -22.08 11.67 -11.94
N TRP A 12 -21.09 11.85 -11.06
CA TRP A 12 -20.35 10.76 -10.43
C TRP A 12 -20.22 11.01 -8.93
N ASP A 13 -20.58 10.02 -8.13
CA ASP A 13 -20.39 10.02 -6.69
C ASP A 13 -19.14 9.18 -6.32
N PHE A 14 -18.16 9.81 -5.68
CA PHE A 14 -16.94 9.15 -5.23
C PHE A 14 -17.15 8.51 -3.86
N LYS A 15 -16.92 7.20 -3.77
CA LYS A 15 -17.08 6.46 -2.51
C LYS A 15 -15.83 6.55 -1.64
N ALA A 16 -15.69 7.68 -0.93
CA ALA A 16 -14.52 8.00 -0.10
C ALA A 16 -14.36 7.15 1.18
N ASN A 17 -15.37 6.39 1.57
CA ASN A 17 -15.38 5.58 2.79
C ASN A 17 -15.01 4.11 2.57
N LEU A 18 -14.59 3.74 1.36
CA LEU A 18 -14.10 2.40 1.06
C LEU A 18 -12.57 2.38 1.16
N PRO A 19 -11.97 1.52 2.01
CA PRO A 19 -10.51 1.38 2.09
C PRO A 19 -10.01 0.53 0.92
N ILE A 20 -9.85 1.16 -0.24
CA ILE A 20 -9.41 0.50 -1.47
C ILE A 20 -8.07 1.07 -1.96
N ALA A 21 -7.19 0.18 -2.39
CA ALA A 21 -5.96 0.49 -3.09
C ALA A 21 -5.76 -0.53 -4.21
N GLU A 22 -5.16 -0.10 -5.32
CA GLU A 22 -4.87 -0.95 -6.49
C GLU A 22 -3.48 -1.56 -6.34
N ALA A 23 -3.35 -2.56 -5.46
CA ALA A 23 -2.07 -3.24 -5.22
C ALA A 23 -1.81 -4.37 -6.22
N TYR A 24 -0.66 -4.37 -6.88
CA TYR A 24 -0.25 -5.46 -7.76
C TYR A 24 0.32 -6.65 -6.99
N LYS A 25 1.08 -6.38 -5.93
CA LYS A 25 1.76 -7.41 -5.13
C LYS A 25 1.90 -7.00 -3.67
N VAL A 26 1.91 -8.01 -2.80
CA VAL A 26 2.00 -7.85 -1.35
C VAL A 26 3.13 -8.74 -0.82
N THR A 27 3.94 -8.20 0.08
CA THR A 27 5.01 -8.90 0.82
C THR A 27 4.91 -8.56 2.30
N ALA A 28 5.31 -9.47 3.17
CA ALA A 28 5.42 -9.23 4.61
C ALA A 28 6.84 -9.49 5.10
N ASP A 29 7.29 -8.74 6.10
CA ASP A 29 8.56 -9.02 6.78
C ASP A 29 8.42 -9.99 7.95
N ASN A 30 9.55 -10.28 8.60
CA ASN A 30 9.62 -11.16 9.76
C ASN A 30 9.70 -10.40 11.10
N ALA A 31 9.45 -9.09 11.13
CA ALA A 31 9.57 -8.31 12.35
C ALA A 31 8.60 -8.80 13.45
N LYS A 32 9.03 -8.67 14.70
CA LYS A 32 8.28 -9.08 15.89
C LYS A 32 8.22 -7.91 16.89
N PRO A 33 7.14 -7.77 17.67
CA PRO A 33 5.97 -8.64 17.75
C PRO A 33 4.96 -8.48 16.59
N PHE A 34 5.03 -7.37 15.85
CA PHE A 34 4.20 -7.11 14.68
C PHE A 34 5.10 -6.94 13.46
N TYR A 35 4.73 -7.61 12.37
CA TYR A 35 5.44 -7.51 11.09
C TYR A 35 4.91 -6.32 10.30
N ASN A 36 5.64 -5.87 9.29
CA ASN A 36 5.16 -4.89 8.31
C ASN A 36 4.71 -5.58 7.03
N VAL A 37 3.81 -4.91 6.33
CA VAL A 37 3.29 -5.27 5.02
C VAL A 37 3.77 -4.21 4.02
N TYR A 38 4.19 -4.67 2.86
CA TYR A 38 4.67 -3.85 1.77
C TYR A 38 3.83 -4.15 0.53
N ILE A 39 3.45 -3.09 -0.18
CA ILE A 39 2.65 -3.18 -1.39
C ILE A 39 3.26 -2.32 -2.49
N GLY A 40 3.26 -2.84 -3.72
CA GLY A 40 3.40 -2.01 -4.91
C GLY A 40 2.03 -1.67 -5.45
N THR A 41 1.77 -0.39 -5.71
CA THR A 41 0.46 0.08 -6.16
C THR A 41 0.50 0.72 -7.54
N GLN A 42 -0.59 0.53 -8.29
CA GLN A 42 -0.82 1.15 -9.59
C GLN A 42 -0.75 2.67 -9.46
N ASP A 43 0.18 3.28 -10.21
CA ASP A 43 0.34 4.73 -10.36
C ASP A 43 0.54 5.50 -9.03
N ASN A 44 0.84 4.81 -7.92
CA ASN A 44 0.80 5.40 -6.58
C ASN A 44 1.91 4.89 -5.64
N ASN A 45 3.12 4.70 -6.19
CA ASN A 45 4.35 4.34 -5.47
C ASN A 45 4.32 2.94 -4.84
N SER A 46 5.47 2.56 -4.27
CA SER A 46 5.56 1.45 -3.32
C SER A 46 5.42 1.97 -1.90
N LEU A 47 4.73 1.21 -1.06
CA LEU A 47 4.31 1.58 0.28
C LEU A 47 4.68 0.49 1.29
N GLY A 48 5.03 0.88 2.51
CA GLY A 48 5.19 0.00 3.67
C GLY A 48 4.35 0.48 4.85
N GLY A 49 3.85 -0.44 5.66
CA GLY A 49 3.07 -0.09 6.85
C GLY A 49 2.94 -1.27 7.83
N PRO A 50 2.56 -1.01 9.09
CA PRO A 50 2.49 -2.05 10.11
C PRO A 50 1.26 -2.96 9.90
N SER A 51 1.40 -4.26 10.19
CA SER A 51 0.25 -5.18 10.28
C SER A 51 -0.65 -4.91 11.49
N ARG A 52 -0.12 -4.23 12.51
CA ARG A 52 -0.83 -3.87 13.73
C ARG A 52 -0.18 -2.69 14.43
N THR A 53 -1.00 -1.87 15.08
CA THR A 53 -0.57 -0.77 15.96
C THR A 53 -1.10 -0.97 17.38
N VAL A 54 -0.44 -0.35 18.35
CA VAL A 54 -0.92 -0.24 19.74
C VAL A 54 -1.87 0.93 19.94
N ASN A 55 -2.02 1.79 18.92
CA ASN A 55 -2.97 2.88 18.94
C ASN A 55 -4.40 2.33 18.95
N SER A 56 -5.20 2.75 19.93
CA SER A 56 -6.61 2.35 20.04
C SER A 56 -7.48 2.81 18.88
N GLY A 57 -7.05 3.83 18.13
CA GLY A 57 -7.69 4.30 16.90
C GLY A 57 -7.45 3.42 15.68
N GLY A 58 -6.60 2.39 15.79
CA GLY A 58 -6.23 1.53 14.66
C GLY A 58 -5.15 2.14 13.76
N ILE A 59 -4.84 1.44 12.66
CA ILE A 59 -3.86 1.86 11.67
C ILE A 59 -4.47 3.01 10.85
N SER A 60 -3.71 4.10 10.74
CA SER A 60 -4.05 5.30 9.99
C SER A 60 -3.17 5.43 8.74
N ASN A 61 -3.53 6.35 7.84
CA ASN A 61 -2.70 6.66 6.67
C ASN A 61 -1.29 7.15 7.04
N ALA A 62 -1.12 7.77 8.22
CA ALA A 62 0.18 8.27 8.69
C ALA A 62 1.12 7.17 9.16
N ASP A 63 0.61 5.95 9.40
CA ASP A 63 1.43 4.79 9.74
C ASP A 63 2.08 4.16 8.48
N TRP A 64 1.62 4.54 7.29
CA TRP A 64 2.16 4.09 6.02
C TRP A 64 3.18 5.08 5.47
N TYR A 65 4.23 4.56 4.84
CA TYR A 65 5.33 5.35 4.29
C TYR A 65 5.70 4.88 2.88
N PHE A 66 6.23 5.79 2.06
CA PHE A 66 6.74 5.46 0.73
C PHE A 66 8.10 4.75 0.84
N THR A 67 8.24 3.63 0.14
CA THR A 67 9.53 2.93 0.01
C THR A 67 10.24 3.30 -1.28
N TRP A 68 9.49 3.58 -2.35
CA TRP A 68 10.03 3.97 -3.65
C TRP A 68 8.98 4.68 -4.51
N ALA A 69 9.43 5.58 -5.38
CA ALA A 69 8.56 6.38 -6.24
C ALA A 69 8.24 5.67 -7.58
N GLY A 70 7.18 6.11 -8.24
CA GLY A 70 6.75 5.62 -9.55
C GLY A 70 5.50 4.74 -9.46
N ASP A 71 5.30 3.90 -10.46
CA ASP A 71 4.31 2.84 -10.42
C ASP A 71 4.93 1.66 -9.63
N GLY A 72 4.31 1.25 -8.52
CA GLY A 72 4.92 0.30 -7.58
C GLY A 72 4.62 -1.14 -7.95
N PHE A 73 5.65 -1.96 -8.16
CA PHE A 73 5.51 -3.38 -8.55
C PHE A 73 5.90 -4.33 -7.41
N GLU A 74 6.87 -5.21 -7.62
CA GLU A 74 7.29 -6.18 -6.62
C GLU A 74 8.14 -5.49 -5.54
N THR A 75 7.71 -5.61 -4.28
CA THR A 75 8.57 -5.29 -3.14
C THR A 75 8.99 -6.58 -2.44
N GLN A 76 10.27 -6.67 -2.13
CA GLN A 76 10.87 -7.76 -1.37
C GLN A 76 11.61 -7.19 -0.17
N VAL A 77 11.45 -7.82 0.98
CA VAL A 77 12.12 -7.45 2.23
C VAL A 77 13.07 -8.56 2.62
N ASP A 78 14.26 -8.21 3.12
CA ASP A 78 15.18 -9.23 3.59
C ASP A 78 14.59 -9.96 4.80
N TRP A 79 14.50 -11.29 4.69
CA TRP A 79 13.88 -12.16 5.68
C TRP A 79 14.67 -12.22 7.01
N LYS A 80 15.94 -11.83 7.03
CA LYS A 80 16.80 -11.77 8.22
C LYS A 80 16.91 -10.35 8.78
N ASP A 81 16.83 -9.34 7.94
CA ASP A 81 16.90 -7.93 8.35
C ASP A 81 15.74 -7.11 7.76
N PRO A 82 14.66 -6.85 8.54
CA PRO A 82 13.51 -6.11 8.05
C PRO A 82 13.81 -4.63 7.72
N ASN A 83 15.01 -4.14 8.01
CA ASN A 83 15.42 -2.78 7.62
C ASN A 83 15.92 -2.68 6.18
N ILE A 84 16.01 -3.80 5.46
CA ILE A 84 16.45 -3.85 4.07
C ILE A 84 15.24 -4.17 3.18
N VAL A 85 14.80 -3.18 2.41
CA VAL A 85 13.66 -3.28 1.49
C VAL A 85 14.12 -3.00 0.07
N TYR A 86 13.78 -3.89 -0.85
CA TYR A 86 13.97 -3.77 -2.29
C TYR A 86 12.60 -3.50 -2.92
N SER A 87 12.42 -2.33 -3.49
CA SER A 87 11.19 -1.96 -4.20
C SER A 87 11.46 -1.87 -5.70
N GLN A 88 10.52 -2.38 -6.49
CA GLN A 88 10.57 -2.33 -7.94
C GLN A 88 9.59 -1.27 -8.47
N SER A 89 10.03 -0.47 -9.44
CA SER A 89 9.18 0.43 -10.22
C SER A 89 8.87 -0.09 -11.62
N GLN A 90 8.05 0.63 -12.39
CA GLN A 90 7.76 0.30 -13.79
C GLN A 90 9.05 -0.01 -14.58
N PHE A 91 8.94 -0.97 -15.51
CA PHE A 91 10.07 -1.44 -16.32
C PHE A 91 11.24 -2.08 -15.54
N GLY A 92 11.05 -2.38 -14.24
CA GLY A 92 12.06 -3.07 -13.44
C GLY A 92 13.14 -2.18 -12.83
N GLY A 93 12.87 -0.88 -12.70
CA GLY A 93 13.69 0.01 -11.87
C GLY A 93 13.26 0.00 -10.42
#